data_AF-A0A376L5J7-F1
#
_entry.id   AF-A0A376L5J7-F1
#
_cell.length_a   1.000
_cell.length_b   1.000
_cell.length_c   1.000
_cell.angle_alpha   90.00
_cell.angle_beta   90.00
_cell.angle_gamma   90.00
#
_symmetry.space_group_name_H-M   'P 1'
#
loop_
_entity.id
_entity.type
_entity.pdbx_description
1 polymer ?
#
loop_
_entity_poly.entity_id
_entity_poly.type
_entity_poly.pdbx_seq_one_letter_code
_entity_poly.pdbx_strand_id
1 'polypeptide(L)'
;MRKGNPKQIHDWNDLIKPGVSVITPNPKSSGGARWNYLAAWGYALHHNNNDQAKAQDFVRALYKNVEVLDSGARGSTNTFVERGIGDVLIAWENEALLAANELGKDKFEIVTPSESILAEPTVSVVDKVVEKKGTKRGGGSLPEISLLARRSGNCREKLLPSARR
;
A
#
# COMPACT_ATOMS: atom_id res chain seq x y z
N MET A 1 10.61 -6.32 1.24
CA MET A 1 11.70 -6.58 0.28
C MET A 1 12.41 -7.89 0.62
N ARG A 2 13.32 -8.39 -0.21
CA ARG A 2 14.01 -9.67 0.02
C ARG A 2 15.05 -9.57 1.13
N LYS A 3 15.28 -10.66 1.87
CA LYS A 3 16.28 -10.72 2.94
C LYS A 3 17.66 -10.24 2.48
N GLY A 4 18.34 -9.50 3.34
CA GLY A 4 19.67 -8.92 3.14
C GLY A 4 19.67 -7.60 2.37
N ASN A 5 18.51 -7.12 1.90
CA ASN A 5 18.37 -5.87 1.15
C ASN A 5 19.40 -5.68 0.01
N PRO A 6 19.48 -6.62 -0.96
CA PRO A 6 20.54 -6.57 -1.98
C PRO A 6 20.49 -5.31 -2.85
N LYS A 7 19.33 -4.66 -2.94
CA LYS A 7 19.10 -3.42 -3.70
C LYS A 7 19.24 -2.14 -2.85
N GLN A 8 19.55 -2.27 -1.56
CA GLN A 8 19.71 -1.15 -0.62
C GLN A 8 18.53 -0.18 -0.66
N ILE A 9 17.32 -0.73 -0.57
CA ILE A 9 16.06 0.01 -0.57
C ILE A 9 15.78 0.48 0.85
N HIS A 10 15.70 1.79 1.04
CA HIS A 10 15.46 2.44 2.32
C HIS A 10 14.27 3.40 2.26
N ASP A 11 14.02 4.00 1.09
CA ASP A 11 12.93 4.96 0.91
C ASP A 11 12.37 4.96 -0.53
N TRP A 12 11.34 5.77 -0.77
CA TRP A 12 10.66 5.89 -2.06
C TRP A 12 11.59 6.21 -3.24
N ASN A 13 12.61 7.05 -3.04
CA ASN A 13 13.59 7.39 -4.09
C ASN A 13 14.39 6.17 -4.59
N ASP A 14 14.50 5.11 -3.80
CA ASP A 14 15.22 3.91 -4.21
C ASP A 14 14.40 3.07 -5.20
N LEU A 15 13.08 3.20 -5.16
CA LEU A 15 12.17 2.43 -6.02
C LEU A 15 12.23 2.87 -7.50
N ILE A 16 12.70 4.09 -7.77
CA ILE A 16 12.84 4.63 -9.12
C ILE A 16 14.25 4.41 -9.72
N LYS A 17 15.16 3.78 -8.96
CA LYS A 17 16.52 3.49 -9.45
C LYS A 17 16.49 2.47 -10.58
N PRO A 18 17.39 2.57 -11.58
CA PRO A 18 17.51 1.56 -12.62
C PRO A 18 17.79 0.17 -12.04
N GLY A 19 17.14 -0.85 -12.61
CA GLY A 19 17.35 -2.24 -12.21
C GLY A 19 16.72 -2.65 -10.88
N VAL A 20 15.82 -1.82 -10.32
CA VAL A 20 14.92 -2.22 -9.24
C VAL A 20 13.60 -2.66 -9.86
N SER A 21 13.18 -3.89 -9.56
CA SER A 21 11.85 -4.37 -9.94
C SER A 21 10.85 -4.20 -8.80
N VAL A 22 9.78 -3.47 -9.06
CA VAL A 22 8.72 -3.14 -8.10
C VAL A 22 7.47 -3.97 -8.39
N ILE A 23 6.89 -4.53 -7.33
CA ILE A 23 5.56 -5.16 -7.38
C ILE A 23 4.56 -4.24 -6.66
N THR A 24 3.45 -3.95 -7.34
CA THR A 24 2.31 -3.21 -6.79
C THR A 24 1.05 -3.62 -7.53
N PRO A 25 -0.14 -3.64 -6.88
CA PRO A 25 -1.38 -3.98 -7.58
C PRO A 25 -1.82 -2.88 -8.57
N ASN A 26 -2.80 -3.20 -9.41
CA ASN A 26 -3.36 -2.29 -10.41
C ASN A 26 -4.32 -1.26 -9.79
N PRO A 27 -4.08 0.06 -9.94
CA PRO A 27 -4.95 1.11 -9.39
C PRO A 27 -6.35 1.15 -10.01
N LYS A 28 -6.56 0.55 -11.19
CA LYS A 28 -7.88 0.46 -11.82
C LYS A 28 -8.82 -0.51 -11.10
N SER A 29 -8.30 -1.52 -10.42
CA SER A 29 -9.09 -2.58 -9.78
C SER A 29 -8.90 -2.66 -8.26
N SER A 30 -7.76 -2.19 -7.73
CA SER A 30 -7.43 -2.33 -6.32
C SER A 30 -7.53 -1.00 -5.56
N GLY A 31 -8.14 -1.04 -4.36
CA GLY A 31 -8.10 0.07 -3.40
C GLY A 31 -6.69 0.29 -2.84
N GLY A 32 -5.98 -0.80 -2.50
CA GLY A 32 -4.59 -0.73 -2.01
C GLY A 32 -3.64 -0.07 -3.00
N ALA A 33 -3.79 -0.39 -4.29
CA ALA A 33 -2.99 0.24 -5.34
C ALA A 33 -3.18 1.76 -5.42
N ARG A 34 -4.39 2.26 -5.15
CA ARG A 34 -4.68 3.69 -5.13
C ARG A 34 -4.00 4.36 -3.94
N TRP A 35 -4.03 3.73 -2.76
CA TRP A 35 -3.25 4.20 -1.61
C TRP A 35 -1.74 4.20 -1.89
N ASN A 36 -1.20 3.14 -2.49
CA ASN A 36 0.20 3.08 -2.90
C ASN A 36 0.59 4.24 -3.84
N TYR A 37 -0.24 4.51 -4.84
CA TYR A 37 -0.05 5.62 -5.77
C TYR A 37 -0.05 6.96 -5.04
N LEU A 38 -1.03 7.19 -4.16
CA LEU A 38 -1.17 8.45 -3.41
C LEU A 38 -0.03 8.65 -2.41
N ALA A 39 0.48 7.60 -1.79
CA ALA A 39 1.65 7.67 -0.93
C ALA A 39 2.90 8.11 -1.72
N ALA A 40 3.16 7.49 -2.87
CA ALA A 40 4.27 7.87 -3.75
C ALA A 40 4.12 9.30 -4.29
N TRP A 41 2.91 9.71 -4.64
CA TRP A 41 2.63 11.08 -5.11
C TRP A 41 2.83 12.11 -3.99
N GLY A 42 2.28 11.85 -2.80
CA GLY A 42 2.46 12.70 -1.62
C GLY A 42 3.93 12.86 -1.26
N TYR A 43 4.69 11.76 -1.30
CA TYR A 43 6.14 11.77 -1.11
C TYR A 43 6.83 12.73 -2.08
N ALA A 44 6.53 12.55 -3.36
CA ALA A 44 7.15 13.34 -4.41
C ALA A 44 6.79 14.84 -4.27
N LEU A 45 5.57 15.19 -3.88
CA LEU A 45 5.21 16.58 -3.61
C LEU A 45 6.04 17.20 -2.49
N HIS A 46 6.14 16.53 -1.35
CA HIS A 46 6.91 17.05 -0.21
C HIS A 46 8.41 17.19 -0.51
N HIS A 47 8.95 16.33 -1.37
CA HIS A 47 10.36 16.33 -1.76
C HIS A 47 10.67 17.19 -2.99
N ASN A 48 9.65 17.77 -3.63
CA ASN A 48 9.81 18.61 -4.82
C ASN A 48 9.06 19.95 -4.71
N ASN A 49 8.99 20.53 -3.51
CA ASN A 49 8.37 21.84 -3.25
C ASN A 49 6.91 21.94 -3.74
N ASN A 50 6.13 20.86 -3.63
CA ASN A 50 4.75 20.74 -4.09
C ASN A 50 4.56 20.91 -5.61
N ASP A 51 5.62 20.72 -6.40
CA ASP A 51 5.55 20.73 -7.86
C ASP A 51 4.84 19.46 -8.38
N GLN A 52 3.66 19.67 -8.96
CA GLN A 52 2.81 18.59 -9.48
C GLN A 52 3.43 17.89 -10.69
N ALA A 53 4.18 18.60 -11.54
CA ALA A 53 4.83 18.00 -12.70
C ALA A 53 5.93 17.03 -12.26
N LYS A 54 6.73 17.43 -11.26
CA LYS A 54 7.75 16.56 -10.68
C LYS A 54 7.15 15.36 -9.95
N ALA A 55 6.02 15.54 -9.26
CA ALA A 55 5.31 14.42 -8.65
C ALA A 55 4.79 13.41 -9.70
N GLN A 56 4.26 13.91 -10.82
CA GLN A 56 3.84 13.07 -11.94
C GLN A 56 5.03 12.32 -12.57
N ASP A 57 6.17 12.98 -12.74
CA ASP A 57 7.38 12.35 -13.29
C ASP A 57 7.96 11.30 -12.35
N PHE A 58 7.93 11.54 -11.04
CA PHE A 58 8.33 10.56 -10.04
C PHE A 58 7.47 9.29 -10.12
N VAL A 59 6.15 9.45 -10.14
CA VAL A 59 5.24 8.30 -10.24
C VAL A 59 5.37 7.61 -11.60
N ARG A 60 5.61 8.36 -12.68
CA ARG A 60 5.91 7.79 -13.99
C ARG A 60 7.19 6.94 -13.94
N ALA A 61 8.25 7.42 -13.29
CA ALA A 61 9.49 6.67 -13.12
C ALA A 61 9.27 5.41 -12.27
N LEU A 62 8.50 5.50 -11.20
CA LEU A 62 8.13 4.36 -10.37
C LEU A 62 7.41 3.28 -11.19
N TYR A 63 6.38 3.65 -11.95
CA TYR A 63 5.61 2.69 -12.76
C TYR A 63 6.40 2.11 -13.94
N LYS A 64 7.49 2.75 -14.39
CA LYS A 64 8.42 2.12 -15.36
C LYS A 64 9.19 0.95 -14.75
N ASN A 65 9.40 0.98 -13.44
CA ASN A 65 10.05 -0.10 -12.69
C ASN A 65 9.06 -1.17 -12.20
N VAL A 66 7.75 -0.99 -12.44
CA VAL A 66 6.75 -1.98 -12.04
C VAL A 66 6.73 -3.12 -13.03
N GLU A 67 7.02 -4.34 -12.55
CA GLU A 67 7.09 -5.53 -13.39
C GLU A 67 5.72 -6.19 -13.59
N VAL A 68 4.89 -6.20 -12.54
CA VAL A 68 3.56 -6.82 -12.56
C VAL A 68 2.54 -5.96 -11.84
N LEU A 69 1.38 -5.76 -12.47
CA LEU A 69 0.20 -5.07 -11.93
C LEU A 69 -0.94 -6.07 -11.69
N ASP A 70 -0.86 -6.82 -10.59
CA ASP A 70 -1.92 -7.77 -10.22
C ASP A 70 -3.25 -7.06 -9.92
N SER A 71 -4.37 -7.77 -10.08
CA SER A 71 -5.70 -7.18 -9.89
C SER A 71 -6.00 -6.71 -8.45
N GLY A 72 -5.29 -7.23 -7.45
CA GLY A 72 -5.50 -6.93 -6.04
C GLY A 72 -4.25 -7.14 -5.18
N ALA A 73 -4.24 -6.55 -3.98
CA ALA A 73 -3.08 -6.53 -3.10
C ALA A 73 -2.59 -7.93 -2.70
N ARG A 74 -3.52 -8.85 -2.40
CA ARG A 74 -3.17 -10.25 -2.10
C ARG A 74 -2.50 -10.96 -3.29
N GLY A 75 -2.95 -10.66 -4.52
CA GLY A 75 -2.33 -11.16 -5.74
C GLY A 75 -0.87 -10.72 -5.84
N SER A 76 -0.61 -9.43 -5.59
CA SER A 76 0.75 -8.88 -5.54
C SER A 76 1.61 -9.52 -4.44
N THR A 77 1.04 -9.78 -3.25
CA THR A 77 1.74 -10.53 -2.20
C THR A 77 2.16 -11.90 -2.68
N ASN A 78 1.26 -12.67 -3.32
CA ASN A 78 1.58 -14.00 -3.83
C ASN A 78 2.61 -13.95 -4.98
N THR A 79 2.51 -12.98 -5.88
CA THR A 79 3.52 -12.75 -6.94
C THR A 79 4.91 -12.53 -6.36
N PHE A 80 5.02 -11.72 -5.31
CA PHE A 80 6.29 -11.44 -4.66
C PHE A 80 6.81 -12.62 -3.81
N VAL A 81 5.94 -13.22 -3.00
CA VAL A 81 6.31 -14.23 -2.00
C VAL A 81 6.41 -15.63 -2.59
N GLU A 82 5.39 -16.08 -3.32
CA GLU A 82 5.27 -17.45 -3.81
C GLU A 82 5.96 -17.61 -5.17
N ARG A 83 5.72 -16.66 -6.10
CA ARG A 83 6.31 -16.71 -7.45
C ARG A 83 7.72 -16.13 -7.50
N GLY A 84 8.12 -15.42 -6.44
CA GLY A 84 9.47 -14.86 -6.34
C GLY A 84 9.78 -13.85 -7.43
N ILE A 85 8.82 -13.04 -7.85
CA ILE A 85 9.00 -11.98 -8.86
C ILE A 85 9.20 -10.63 -8.15
N GLY A 86 10.11 -9.80 -8.68
CA GLY A 86 10.43 -8.47 -8.18
C GLY A 86 11.40 -8.41 -7.00
N ASP A 87 11.94 -7.22 -6.74
CA ASP A 87 12.89 -6.95 -5.65
C ASP A 87 12.19 -6.42 -4.39
N VAL A 88 11.12 -5.66 -4.61
CA VAL A 88 10.35 -4.98 -3.56
C VAL A 88 8.86 -5.02 -3.88
N LEU A 89 8.05 -5.20 -2.83
CA LEU A 89 6.60 -5.14 -2.87
C LEU A 89 6.14 -3.90 -2.11
N ILE A 90 5.35 -3.04 -2.74
CA ILE A 90 4.61 -1.97 -2.05
C ILE A 90 3.33 -2.59 -1.48
N ALA A 91 3.39 -2.96 -0.21
CA ALA A 91 2.34 -3.71 0.47
C ALA A 91 1.54 -2.84 1.44
N TRP A 92 0.33 -3.29 1.75
CA TRP A 92 -0.30 -2.93 3.01
C TRP A 92 0.54 -3.44 4.19
N GLU A 93 0.58 -2.69 5.28
CA GLU A 93 1.34 -3.08 6.48
C GLU A 93 0.92 -4.46 7.01
N ASN A 94 -0.39 -4.76 7.04
CA ASN A 94 -0.89 -6.06 7.47
C ASN A 94 -0.43 -7.21 6.56
N GLU A 95 -0.34 -7.00 5.24
CA GLU A 95 0.18 -8.00 4.30
C GLU A 95 1.69 -8.19 4.44
N ALA A 96 2.43 -7.11 4.69
CA ALA A 96 3.87 -7.17 4.93
C ALA A 96 4.20 -7.96 6.22
N LEU A 97 3.46 -7.70 7.30
CA LEU A 97 3.58 -8.43 8.57
C LEU A 97 3.20 -9.90 8.41
N LEU A 98 2.12 -10.19 7.67
CA LEU A 98 1.71 -11.56 7.36
C LEU A 98 2.80 -12.30 6.57
N ALA A 99 3.37 -11.67 5.54
CA ALA A 99 4.43 -12.26 4.73
C ALA A 99 5.69 -12.57 5.56
N ALA A 100 6.10 -11.66 6.43
CA ALA A 100 7.28 -11.82 7.27
C ALA A 100 7.09 -12.87 8.38
N ASN A 101 5.90 -12.95 8.98
CA ASN A 101 5.64 -13.82 10.13
C ASN A 101 5.16 -15.22 9.76
N GLU A 102 4.37 -15.36 8.69
CA GLU A 102 3.65 -16.60 8.39
C GLU A 102 4.07 -17.24 7.06
N LEU A 103 4.28 -16.46 6.00
CA LEU A 103 4.52 -17.02 4.65
C LEU A 103 6.00 -17.28 4.36
N GLY A 104 6.90 -16.60 5.07
CA GLY A 104 8.34 -16.73 4.83
C GLY A 104 9.17 -16.10 5.93
N LYS A 105 9.12 -16.70 7.14
CA LYS A 105 10.07 -16.37 8.21
C LYS A 105 11.49 -16.38 7.63
N ASP A 106 12.22 -15.32 7.91
CA ASP A 106 13.61 -15.15 7.48
C ASP A 106 13.83 -15.12 5.95
N LYS A 107 12.80 -14.81 5.14
CA LYS A 107 12.96 -14.59 3.69
C LYS A 107 12.78 -13.14 3.28
N PHE A 108 12.09 -12.36 4.09
CA PHE A 108 11.70 -10.99 3.78
C PHE A 108 12.03 -10.06 4.93
N GLU A 109 12.28 -8.81 4.60
CA GLU A 109 12.37 -7.74 5.59
C GLU A 109 11.43 -6.60 5.19
N ILE A 110 10.94 -5.92 6.22
CA ILE A 110 10.05 -4.78 6.08
C ILE A 110 10.90 -3.52 6.18
N VAL A 111 10.76 -2.65 5.20
CA VAL A 111 11.36 -1.31 5.19
C VAL A 111 10.21 -0.32 5.36
N THR A 112 10.28 0.48 6.41
CA THR A 112 9.34 1.58 6.64
C THR A 112 9.90 2.83 5.99
N PRO A 113 9.23 3.41 4.98
CA PRO A 113 9.70 4.63 4.32
C PRO A 113 9.65 5.83 5.27
N SER A 114 10.30 6.93 4.89
CA SER A 114 10.35 8.15 5.69
C SER A 114 8.97 8.79 5.91
N GLU A 115 8.08 8.65 4.93
CA GLU A 115 6.68 9.02 5.01
C GLU A 115 5.80 8.02 4.24
N SER A 116 4.55 7.91 4.65
CA SER A 116 3.52 7.06 4.04
C SER A 116 2.15 7.72 4.21
N ILE A 117 1.10 7.07 3.73
CA ILE A 117 -0.27 7.57 3.80
C ILE A 117 -1.08 6.84 4.87
N LEU A 118 -1.93 7.58 5.60
CA LEU A 118 -2.96 6.98 6.42
C LEU A 118 -4.05 6.43 5.49
N ALA A 119 -4.17 5.11 5.47
CA ALA A 119 -5.19 4.43 4.69
C ALA A 119 -6.33 3.97 5.59
N GLU A 120 -7.55 4.42 5.30
CA GLU A 120 -8.75 4.20 6.12
C GLU A 120 -9.78 3.36 5.35
N PRO A 121 -9.75 2.02 5.47
CA PRO A 121 -10.76 1.16 4.86
C PRO A 121 -12.16 1.43 5.43
N THR A 122 -13.10 1.82 4.56
CA THR A 122 -14.49 2.10 4.94
C THR A 122 -15.35 0.85 4.88
N VAL A 123 -16.26 0.69 5.84
CA VAL A 123 -17.28 -0.37 5.86
C VAL A 123 -18.68 0.23 5.76
N SER A 124 -19.60 -0.48 5.10
CA SER A 124 -21.00 -0.05 4.97
C SER A 124 -21.94 -1.26 4.90
N VAL A 125 -23.19 -1.03 5.28
CA VAL A 125 -24.28 -2.02 5.20
C VAL A 125 -24.93 -1.92 3.82
N VAL A 126 -25.25 -3.06 3.21
CA VAL A 126 -25.96 -3.10 1.92
C VAL A 126 -27.44 -3.38 2.17
N ASP A 127 -28.24 -2.33 2.32
CA ASP A 127 -29.63 -2.41 2.80
C ASP A 127 -30.49 -3.41 2.03
N LYS A 128 -30.47 -3.37 0.69
CA LYS A 128 -31.25 -4.29 -0.16
C LYS A 128 -30.91 -5.76 0.09
N VAL A 129 -29.65 -6.08 0.39
CA VAL A 129 -29.22 -7.47 0.66
C VAL A 129 -29.68 -7.90 2.05
N VAL A 130 -29.54 -7.02 3.04
CA VAL A 130 -29.97 -7.28 4.42
C VAL A 130 -31.46 -7.52 4.50
N GLU A 131 -32.25 -6.70 3.82
CA GLU A 131 -33.71 -6.83 3.75
C GLU A 131 -34.12 -8.13 3.05
N LYS A 132 -33.52 -8.44 1.90
CA LYS A 132 -33.83 -9.67 1.14
C LYS A 132 -33.48 -10.94 1.91
N LYS A 133 -32.37 -10.96 2.64
CA LYS A 133 -31.89 -12.16 3.35
C LYS A 133 -32.39 -12.28 4.79
N GLY A 134 -33.16 -11.30 5.29
CA GLY A 134 -33.62 -11.28 6.67
C GLY A 134 -32.47 -11.24 7.69
N THR A 135 -31.26 -10.80 7.28
CA THR A 135 -30.07 -10.74 8.14
C THR A 135 -30.01 -9.45 8.95
N LYS A 136 -31.14 -8.78 9.13
CA LYS A 136 -31.32 -7.58 9.96
C LYS A 136 -31.32 -8.00 11.45
N ARG A 137 -30.29 -8.73 11.89
CA ARG A 137 -30.09 -9.08 13.31
C ARG A 137 -29.25 -7.98 13.95
N GLY A 138 -29.87 -7.23 14.86
CA GLY A 138 -29.22 -6.19 15.67
C GLY A 138 -29.24 -4.83 14.99
N GLY A 139 -30.02 -3.90 15.51
CA GLY A 139 -30.10 -2.54 14.98
C GLY A 139 -28.76 -1.84 15.00
N GLY A 140 -28.43 -1.14 13.91
CA GLY A 140 -27.53 0.01 13.89
C GLY A 140 -26.06 -0.18 14.28
N SER A 141 -25.65 -1.32 14.82
CA SER A 141 -24.24 -1.62 15.05
C SER A 141 -23.74 -2.52 13.94
N LEU A 142 -22.90 -1.96 13.06
CA LEU A 142 -21.87 -2.77 12.42
C LEU A 142 -21.24 -3.65 13.52
N PRO A 143 -20.94 -4.94 13.28
CA PRO A 143 -20.03 -5.64 14.18
C PRO A 143 -18.86 -4.71 14.41
N GLU A 144 -18.45 -4.53 15.66
CA GLU A 144 -17.31 -3.70 16.02
C GLU A 144 -16.08 -4.34 15.37
N ILE A 145 -15.90 -4.09 14.08
CA ILE A 145 -14.72 -4.42 13.33
C ILE A 145 -13.72 -3.46 13.93
N SER A 146 -12.93 -3.96 14.88
CA SER A 146 -11.80 -3.24 15.42
C SER A 146 -10.87 -2.95 14.26
N LEU A 147 -11.08 -1.79 13.63
CA LEU A 147 -10.15 -1.21 12.68
C LEU A 147 -9.00 -0.70 13.54
N LEU A 148 -8.13 -1.61 13.96
CA LEU A 148 -6.86 -1.29 14.56
C LEU A 148 -5.99 -0.67 13.45
N ALA A 149 -6.26 0.60 13.14
CA ALA A 149 -5.29 1.48 12.52
C ALA A 149 -4.18 1.69 13.56
N ARG A 150 -3.24 0.74 13.65
CA ARG A 150 -2.06 0.93 14.48
C ARG A 150 -1.30 2.12 13.90
N ARG A 151 -1.34 3.25 14.60
CA ARG A 151 -0.41 4.35 14.39
C ARG A 151 0.99 3.82 14.70
N SER A 152 1.72 3.40 13.68
CA SER A 152 3.15 3.13 13.78
C SER A 152 3.85 4.43 14.17
N GLY A 153 4.41 4.46 15.39
CA GLY A 153 4.92 5.66 16.07
C GLY A 153 6.13 6.35 15.43
N ASN A 154 6.55 5.96 14.22
CA ASN A 154 7.67 6.55 13.50
C ASN A 154 7.33 7.11 12.10
N CYS A 155 6.08 6.98 11.62
CA CYS A 155 5.69 7.60 10.36
C CYS A 155 5.26 9.05 10.65
N ARG A 156 6.08 10.05 10.25
CA ARG A 156 5.67 11.45 10.32
C ARG A 156 4.57 11.70 9.29
N GLU A 157 3.33 11.69 9.76
CA GLU A 157 2.16 12.04 8.96
C GLU A 157 2.22 13.52 8.57
N LYS A 158 2.63 13.81 7.34
CA LYS A 158 2.42 15.12 6.71
C LYS A 158 1.18 15.01 5.82
N LEU A 159 0.02 15.38 6.36
CA LEU A 159 -1.23 15.43 5.60
C LEU A 159 -1.16 16.51 4.51
N LEU A 160 -1.57 16.15 3.29
CA LEU A 160 -1.77 17.10 2.19
C LEU A 160 -2.77 18.20 2.61
N PRO A 161 -2.46 19.50 2.48
CA PRO A 161 -3.32 20.59 2.97
C PRO A 161 -4.70 20.77 2.32
N SER A 162 -5.15 19.88 1.42
CA SER A 162 -6.36 20.10 0.60
C SER A 162 -7.55 19.18 0.89
N ALA A 163 -7.48 18.28 1.87
CA ALA A 163 -8.57 17.32 2.16
C ALA A 163 -9.53 17.73 3.30
N ARG A 164 -9.67 19.05 3.57
CA ARG A 164 -10.76 19.60 4.38
C ARG A 164 -11.48 20.70 3.61
N ARG A 165 -12.52 20.31 2.87
CA ARG A 165 -13.71 21.12 2.64
C ARG A 165 -14.91 20.19 2.63
#